data_AF-A0A0Y8ZYS0-F1
#
_entry.id   AF-A0A0Y8ZYS0-F1
#
_cell.length_a   1.000
_cell.length_b   1.000
_cell.length_c   1.000
_cell.angle_alpha   90.00
_cell.angle_beta   90.00
_cell.angle_gamma   90.00
#
_symmetry.space_group_name_H-M   'P 1'
#
loop_
_entity.id
_entity.type
_entity.pdbx_description
1 polymer ?
#
loop_
_entity_poly.entity_id
_entity_poly.type
_entity_poly.pdbx_seq_one_letter_code
_entity_poly.pdbx_strand_id
1 'polypeptide(L)'
;MPRTKLQDFPSKENTVTEPEQVVVNPLFAKPNTLAGIFGISYSSVNRILKEWEKDHKGINDLYYSLSSTMIVISIPRFEEYMKARHKKWM
;
A
#
# COMPACT_ATOMS: atom_id res chain seq x y z
N MET A 1 20.75 26.22 -10.22
CA MET A 1 20.54 25.09 -9.29
C MET A 1 21.41 25.32 -8.06
N PRO A 2 20.87 25.39 -6.84
CA PRO A 2 21.72 25.58 -5.66
C PRO A 2 22.46 24.27 -5.38
N ARG A 3 23.77 24.39 -5.14
CA ARG A 3 24.68 23.27 -4.84
C ARG A 3 24.30 22.66 -3.49
N THR A 4 23.87 21.40 -3.47
CA THR A 4 23.68 20.65 -2.22
C THR A 4 25.01 20.60 -1.46
N LYS A 5 25.06 21.25 -0.29
CA LYS A 5 26.25 21.23 0.58
C LYS A 5 26.36 19.82 1.18
N LEU A 6 27.46 19.14 0.86
CA LEU A 6 27.72 17.72 1.21
C LEU A 6 28.57 17.56 2.48
N GLN A 7 28.61 18.57 3.37
CA GLN A 7 29.51 18.59 4.53
C GLN A 7 28.85 19.17 5.79
N ASP A 8 27.62 18.75 6.10
CA ASP A 8 27.09 18.97 7.44
C ASP A 8 27.48 17.79 8.34
N PHE A 9 28.00 18.10 9.53
CA PHE A 9 28.34 17.07 10.52
C PHE A 9 27.08 16.28 10.91
N PRO A 10 27.18 14.96 11.07
CA PRO A 10 26.04 14.13 11.47
C PRO A 10 25.51 14.61 12.83
N SER A 11 24.32 15.23 12.83
CA SER A 11 23.58 15.62 14.03
C SER A 11 22.58 14.53 14.40
N LYS A 12 22.07 14.51 15.64
CA LYS A 12 21.00 13.58 16.06
C LYS A 12 19.72 13.71 15.23
N GLU A 13 19.54 14.84 14.57
CA GLU A 13 18.39 15.12 13.69
C GLU A 13 18.62 14.64 12.25
N ASN A 14 19.89 14.58 11.80
CA ASN A 14 20.27 14.19 10.45
C ASN A 14 20.89 12.78 10.37
N THR A 15 20.95 12.07 11.50
CA THR A 15 21.52 10.73 11.62
C THR A 15 20.46 9.80 12.16
N VAL A 16 20.19 8.72 11.44
CA VAL A 16 19.39 7.60 11.95
C VAL A 16 20.22 6.91 13.02
N THR A 17 20.01 7.30 14.28
CA THR A 17 20.72 6.74 15.43
C THR A 17 20.07 5.46 15.94
N GLU A 18 18.76 5.29 15.74
CA GLU A 18 18.03 4.09 16.13
C GLU A 18 17.23 3.50 14.96
N PRO A 19 17.19 2.15 14.81
CA PRO A 19 16.43 1.49 13.74
C PRO A 19 14.94 1.85 13.72
N GLU A 20 14.37 2.19 14.89
CA GLU A 20 12.96 2.58 15.06
C GLU A 20 12.62 3.93 14.40
N GLN A 21 13.62 4.75 14.08
CA GLN A 21 13.40 6.03 13.37
C GLN A 21 13.08 5.83 11.88
N VAL A 22 13.27 4.62 11.35
CA VAL A 22 12.90 4.29 9.96
C VAL A 22 11.44 3.84 9.95
N VAL A 23 10.52 4.79 9.78
CA VAL A 23 9.11 4.49 9.51
C VAL A 23 9.02 3.84 8.12
N VAL A 24 9.04 2.50 8.08
CA VAL A 24 8.83 1.75 6.84
C VAL A 24 7.34 1.65 6.58
N ASN A 25 6.88 2.35 5.54
CA ASN A 25 5.50 2.21 5.07
C ASN A 25 5.40 0.92 4.22
N PRO A 26 4.71 -0.14 4.69
CA PRO A 26 4.54 -1.35 3.89
C PRO A 26 3.76 -1.01 2.62
N LEU A 27 4.33 -1.33 1.46
CA LEU A 27 3.69 -1.11 0.16
C LEU A 27 2.72 -2.23 -0.20
N PHE A 28 2.95 -3.42 0.34
CA PHE A 28 2.19 -4.62 0.05
C PHE A 28 1.75 -5.33 1.33
N ALA A 29 0.57 -5.94 1.28
CA ALA A 29 0.06 -6.76 2.36
C ALA A 29 -0.59 -8.04 1.83
N LYS A 30 -0.53 -9.11 2.63
CA LYS A 30 -1.38 -10.28 2.43
C LYS A 30 -2.84 -9.90 2.68
N PRO A 31 -3.84 -10.60 2.10
CA PRO A 31 -5.23 -10.21 2.27
C PRO A 31 -5.71 -10.22 3.74
N ASN A 32 -5.21 -11.13 4.58
CA ASN A 32 -5.48 -11.14 6.03
C ASN A 32 -4.93 -9.90 6.74
N THR A 33 -3.71 -9.48 6.39
CA THR A 33 -3.09 -8.28 6.96
C THR A 33 -3.82 -7.02 6.48
N LEU A 34 -4.18 -6.96 5.20
CA LEU A 34 -4.95 -5.87 4.62
C LEU A 34 -6.32 -5.73 5.29
N ALA A 35 -6.99 -6.85 5.57
CA ALA A 35 -8.24 -6.88 6.32
C ALA A 35 -8.09 -6.19 7.69
N GLY A 36 -7.01 -6.50 8.42
CA GLY A 36 -6.69 -5.83 9.68
C GLY A 36 -6.41 -4.33 9.53
N ILE A 37 -5.62 -3.94 8.52
CA ILE A 37 -5.27 -2.53 8.24
C ILE A 37 -6.53 -1.68 7.98
N PHE A 38 -7.46 -2.21 7.17
CA PHE A 38 -8.66 -1.49 6.75
C PHE A 38 -9.86 -1.72 7.67
N GLY A 39 -9.72 -2.52 8.73
CA GLY A 39 -10.81 -2.84 9.67
C GLY A 39 -11.99 -3.59 9.03
N ILE A 40 -11.73 -4.39 7.99
CA ILE A 40 -12.74 -5.16 7.25
C ILE A 40 -12.49 -6.66 7.36
N SER A 41 -13.50 -7.47 7.03
CA SER A 41 -13.33 -8.92 6.99
C SER A 41 -12.51 -9.38 5.78
N TYR A 42 -11.80 -10.50 5.94
CA TYR A 42 -11.07 -11.16 4.84
C TYR A 42 -11.98 -11.46 3.64
N SER A 43 -13.22 -11.92 3.89
CA SER A 43 -14.23 -12.14 2.84
C SER A 43 -14.57 -10.87 2.07
N SER A 44 -14.60 -9.71 2.74
CA SER A 44 -14.81 -8.42 2.10
C SER A 44 -13.63 -8.02 1.21
N VAL A 45 -12.40 -8.23 1.66
CA VAL A 45 -11.20 -8.02 0.84
C VAL A 45 -11.29 -8.87 -0.44
N ASN A 46 -11.58 -10.16 -0.32
CA ASN A 46 -11.71 -11.05 -1.48
C ASN A 46 -12.84 -10.64 -2.43
N ARG A 47 -13.96 -10.15 -1.90
CA ARG A 47 -15.04 -9.63 -2.73
C ARG A 47 -14.58 -8.41 -3.52
N ILE A 48 -13.85 -7.49 -2.88
CA ILE A 48 -13.30 -6.28 -3.52
C ILE A 48 -12.30 -6.65 -4.62
N LEU A 49 -11.42 -7.64 -4.38
CA LEU A 49 -10.49 -8.13 -5.40
C LEU A 49 -11.22 -8.72 -6.62
N LYS A 50 -12.24 -9.56 -6.39
CA LYS A 50 -13.08 -10.11 -7.47
C LYS A 50 -13.88 -9.03 -8.21
N GLU A 51 -14.29 -7.97 -7.52
CA GLU A 51 -14.93 -6.82 -8.17
C GLU A 51 -13.93 -6.09 -9.07
N TRP A 52 -12.68 -5.91 -8.61
CA TRP A 52 -11.63 -5.27 -9.39
C TRP A 52 -11.27 -6.07 -10.65
N GLU A 53 -11.17 -7.40 -10.55
CA GLU A 53 -10.94 -8.28 -11.71
C GLU A 53 -11.99 -8.10 -12.81
N LYS A 54 -13.23 -7.73 -12.43
CA LYS A 54 -14.31 -7.45 -13.38
C LYS A 54 -14.27 -6.02 -13.91
N ASP A 55 -13.97 -5.06 -13.05
CA ASP A 55 -13.93 -3.63 -13.38
C ASP A 55 -12.73 -2.99 -12.67
N HIS A 56 -11.65 -2.80 -13.42
CA HIS A 56 -10.38 -2.30 -12.89
C HIS A 56 -10.45 -0.81 -12.54
N LYS A 57 -11.46 -0.06 -13.04
CA LYS A 57 -11.64 1.39 -12.83
C LYS A 57 -10.39 2.24 -13.09
N GLY A 58 -9.56 1.81 -14.05
CA GLY A 58 -8.31 2.49 -14.43
C GLY A 58 -7.13 2.22 -13.50
N ILE A 59 -7.26 1.32 -12.52
CA ILE A 59 -6.18 0.93 -11.61
C ILE A 59 -5.69 -0.44 -12.04
N ASN A 60 -4.47 -0.48 -12.57
CA ASN A 60 -3.81 -1.72 -12.97
C ASN A 60 -2.96 -2.26 -11.81
N ASP A 61 -2.67 -3.57 -11.86
CA ASP A 61 -1.75 -4.23 -10.93
C ASP A 61 -2.12 -4.04 -9.44
N LEU A 62 -3.40 -4.20 -9.10
CA LEU A 62 -3.88 -4.07 -7.71
C LEU A 62 -3.22 -5.12 -6.80
N TYR A 63 -3.05 -6.33 -7.31
CA TYR A 63 -2.38 -7.41 -6.60
C TYR A 63 -1.45 -8.19 -7.54
N TYR A 64 -0.45 -8.83 -6.96
CA TYR A 64 0.44 -9.76 -7.64
C TYR A 64 0.18 -11.18 -7.14
N SER A 65 0.02 -12.11 -8.06
CA SER A 65 -0.04 -13.54 -7.76
C SER A 65 1.37 -14.12 -7.75
N LEU A 66 1.84 -14.52 -6.58
CA LEU A 66 3.16 -15.15 -6.40
C LEU A 66 3.08 -16.67 -6.54
N SER A 67 1.90 -17.26 -6.33
CA SER A 67 1.58 -18.66 -6.58
C SER A 67 0.06 -18.83 -6.76
N SER A 68 -0.39 -20.04 -7.08
CA SER A 68 -1.82 -20.37 -7.13
C SER A 68 -2.58 -20.10 -5.82
N THR A 69 -1.88 -19.99 -4.69
CA THR A 69 -2.46 -19.80 -3.36
C THR A 69 -2.05 -18.51 -2.67
N MET A 70 -1.04 -17.81 -3.20
CA MET A 70 -0.44 -16.65 -2.53
C MET A 70 -0.49 -15.41 -3.41
N ILE A 71 -1.17 -14.39 -2.90
CA ILE A 71 -1.23 -13.05 -3.49
C ILE A 71 -0.72 -12.00 -2.51
N VAL A 72 -0.19 -10.91 -3.06
CA VAL A 72 0.15 -9.70 -2.30
C VAL A 72 -0.55 -8.50 -2.93
N ILE A 73 -1.21 -7.69 -2.11
CA ILE A 73 -2.05 -6.58 -2.56
C ILE A 73 -1.30 -5.29 -2.29
N SER A 74 -1.26 -4.40 -3.28
CA SER A 74 -0.71 -3.06 -3.11
C SER A 74 -1.66 -2.22 -2.26
N ILE A 75 -1.21 -1.82 -1.06
CA ILE A 75 -1.97 -0.99 -0.14
C ILE A 75 -2.41 0.35 -0.78
N PRO A 76 -1.52 1.14 -1.43
CA PRO A 76 -1.92 2.42 -2.00
C PRO A 76 -2.93 2.26 -3.15
N ARG A 77 -2.74 1.28 -4.03
CA ARG A 77 -3.68 1.01 -5.14
C ARG A 77 -5.03 0.52 -4.65
N PHE A 78 -5.04 -0.24 -3.55
CA PHE A 78 -6.29 -0.67 -2.92
C PHE A 78 -7.09 0.51 -2.38
N GLU A 79 -6.43 1.48 -1.76
CA GLU A 79 -7.07 2.72 -1.33
C GLU A 79 -7.62 3.54 -2.52
N GLU A 80 -6.84 3.68 -3.59
CA GLU A 80 -7.28 4.33 -4.82
C GLU A 80 -8.52 3.64 -5.41
N TYR A 81 -8.52 2.30 -5.42
CA TYR A 81 -9.64 1.52 -5.95
C TYR A 81 -10.88 1.69 -5.08
N MET A 82 -10.73 1.74 -3.76
CA MET A 82 -11.83 2.05 -2.86
C MET A 82 -12.40 3.44 -3.10
N LYS A 83 -11.56 4.46 -3.34
CA LYS A 83 -12.00 5.82 -3.69
C LYS A 83 -12.75 5.85 -5.03
N ALA A 84 -12.23 5.20 -6.05
CA ALA A 84 -12.88 5.08 -7.35
C ALA A 84 -14.21 4.31 -7.26
N ARG A 85 -14.27 3.28 -6.41
CA ARG A 85 -15.48 2.51 -6.12
C ARG A 85 -16.56 3.36 -5.45
N HIS A 86 -16.19 4.19 -4.48
CA HIS A 86 -17.13 5.06 -3.77
C HIS A 86 -17.78 6.10 -4.70
N LYS A 87 -17.04 6.68 -5.66
CA LYS A 87 -17.57 7.67 -6.60
C LYS A 87 -18.69 7.15 -7.52
N LYS A 88 -18.89 5.84 -7.60
CA LYS A 88 -19.99 5.23 -8.36
C LYS A 88 -21.30 5.12 -7.55
N TRP A 89 -21.23 5.35 -6.23
CA TRP A 89 -22.36 5.22 -5.30
C TRP A 89 -22.90 6.59 -4.84
N MET A 90 -22.20 7.68 -5.17
CA MET A 90 -22.68 9.07 -5.12
C MET A 90 -23.09 9.50 -6.53
#